data_AF-A0A1C3JP01-F1
#
_entry.id   AF-A0A1C3JP01-F1
#
_cell.length_a   1.000
_cell.length_b   1.000
_cell.length_c   1.000
_cell.angle_alpha   90.00
_cell.angle_beta   90.00
_cell.angle_gamma   90.00
#
_symmetry.space_group_name_H-M   'P 1'
#
loop_
_entity.id
_entity.type
_entity.pdbx_description
1 polymer ?
#
loop_
_entity_poly.entity_id
_entity_poly.type
_entity_poly.pdbx_seq_one_letter_code
_entity_poly.pdbx_strand_id
1 'polypeptide(L)'
;MKFGLVDRQGYVPDMKYGETGQELSCFVPSDYTFEQVSYVNGEGEVKVDGHVWRFFFGQEGVGVELMSGIVTLTEAQKFLQDVKTHIWGDTHQQVQVFLSGVTVD
;
A
#
# COMPACT_ATOMS: atom_id res chain seq x y z
N MET A 1 8.56 9.57 -0.95
CA MET A 1 9.26 8.34 -1.39
C MET A 1 8.21 7.40 -1.94
N LYS A 2 8.43 6.80 -3.11
CA LYS A 2 7.44 5.92 -3.74
C LYS A 2 7.87 4.46 -3.61
N PHE A 3 6.90 3.60 -3.37
CA PHE A 3 7.09 2.17 -3.22
C PHE A 3 6.14 1.45 -4.18
N GLY A 4 6.62 0.38 -4.81
CA GLY A 4 5.82 -0.43 -5.72
C GLY A 4 5.74 -1.87 -5.22
N LEU A 5 4.53 -2.41 -5.18
CA LEU A 5 4.26 -3.83 -4.97
C LEU A 5 3.82 -4.41 -6.31
N VAL A 6 4.72 -5.15 -6.96
CA VAL A 6 4.52 -5.66 -8.32
C VAL A 6 4.61 -7.17 -8.31
N ASP A 7 3.52 -7.81 -8.71
CA ASP A 7 3.51 -9.24 -9.00
C ASP A 7 4.06 -9.48 -10.43
N ARG A 8 5.15 -10.23 -10.54
CA ARG A 8 5.80 -10.49 -11.84
C ARG A 8 5.01 -11.40 -12.77
N GLN A 9 3.93 -12.02 -12.30
CA GLN A 9 3.00 -12.78 -13.13
C GLN A 9 1.91 -11.88 -13.73
N GLY A 10 1.92 -10.57 -13.41
CA GLY A 10 0.93 -9.61 -13.85
C GLY A 10 -0.41 -9.78 -13.13
N TYR A 11 -0.43 -10.48 -11.98
CA TYR A 11 -1.66 -10.72 -11.23
C TYR A 11 -1.91 -9.61 -10.20
N VAL A 12 -2.92 -8.79 -10.46
CA VAL A 12 -3.51 -7.90 -9.47
C VAL A 12 -4.73 -8.61 -8.88
N PRO A 13 -4.77 -8.88 -7.56
CA PRO A 13 -5.86 -9.59 -6.94
C PRO A 13 -7.14 -8.76 -6.97
N ASP A 14 -8.28 -9.45 -6.99
CA ASP A 14 -9.58 -8.81 -6.82
C ASP A 14 -9.68 -8.20 -5.43
N MET A 15 -9.51 -6.88 -5.35
CA MET A 15 -9.55 -6.15 -4.10
C MET A 15 -10.99 -6.07 -3.58
N LYS A 16 -11.20 -6.59 -2.36
CA LYS A 16 -12.49 -6.47 -1.65
C LYS A 16 -12.47 -5.20 -0.79
N TYR A 17 -12.92 -4.10 -1.37
CA TYR A 17 -13.05 -2.83 -0.63
C TYR A 17 -13.98 -2.98 0.58
N GLY A 18 -13.64 -2.27 1.66
CA GLY A 18 -14.45 -2.24 2.88
C GLY A 18 -15.73 -1.41 2.74
N GLU A 19 -16.41 -1.23 3.88
CA GLU A 19 -17.59 -0.36 3.98
C GLU A 19 -17.24 1.12 3.81
N THR A 20 -18.25 1.96 3.66
CA THR A 20 -18.09 3.42 3.53
C THR A 20 -17.24 4.01 4.67
N GLY A 21 -16.16 4.71 4.32
CA GLY A 21 -15.18 5.25 5.26
C GLY A 21 -14.06 4.28 5.66
N GLN A 22 -14.08 3.05 5.14
CA GLN A 22 -13.06 2.02 5.32
C GLN A 22 -12.78 1.25 4.01
N GLU A 23 -13.08 1.85 2.86
CA GLU A 23 -12.89 1.25 1.54
C GLU A 23 -11.46 0.74 1.35
N LEU A 24 -10.46 1.49 1.83
CA LEU A 24 -9.03 1.15 1.72
C LEU A 24 -8.54 0.10 2.73
N SER A 25 -9.42 -0.47 3.57
CA SER A 25 -9.07 -1.62 4.44
C SER A 25 -8.54 -2.83 3.68
N CYS A 26 -8.84 -2.93 2.38
CA CYS A 26 -8.31 -3.98 1.51
C CYS A 26 -6.77 -3.90 1.33
N PHE A 27 -6.16 -2.74 1.58
CA PHE A 27 -4.71 -2.55 1.55
C PHE A 27 -4.06 -2.61 2.94
N VAL A 28 -4.80 -2.26 3.99
CA VAL A 28 -4.24 -2.13 5.35
C VAL A 28 -4.38 -3.46 6.09
N PRO A 29 -3.27 -4.06 6.58
CA PRO A 29 -3.35 -5.32 7.34
C PRO A 29 -4.17 -5.15 8.61
N SER A 30 -4.89 -6.21 9.02
CA SER A 30 -5.84 -6.17 10.15
C SER A 30 -5.23 -5.77 11.50
N ASP A 31 -3.92 -5.93 11.65
CA ASP A 31 -3.19 -5.63 12.89
C ASP A 31 -2.85 -4.13 13.02
N TYR A 32 -3.09 -3.34 11.97
CA TYR A 32 -2.92 -1.89 11.98
C TYR A 32 -4.25 -1.20 12.22
N THR A 33 -4.25 -0.24 13.14
CA THR A 33 -5.34 0.74 13.23
C THR A 33 -5.09 1.84 12.21
N PHE A 34 -6.11 2.18 11.41
CA PHE A 34 -5.99 3.24 10.42
C PHE A 34 -7.21 4.16 10.41
N GLU A 35 -7.01 5.36 9.91
CA GLU A 35 -8.05 6.33 9.56
C GLU A 35 -8.01 6.55 8.04
N GLN A 36 -9.15 6.44 7.36
CA GLN A 36 -9.21 6.78 5.95
C GLN A 36 -9.29 8.31 5.78
N VAL A 37 -8.31 8.87 5.07
CA VAL A 37 -8.20 10.32 4.81
C VAL A 37 -8.90 10.69 3.51
N SER A 38 -8.74 9.88 2.47
CA SER A 38 -9.39 10.10 1.18
C SER A 38 -9.65 8.78 0.47
N TYR A 39 -10.66 8.77 -0.39
CA TYR A 39 -10.97 7.64 -1.26
C TYR A 39 -11.59 8.15 -2.56
N VAL A 40 -11.02 7.75 -3.70
CA VAL A 40 -11.51 8.04 -5.04
C VAL A 40 -11.16 6.85 -5.94
N ASN A 41 -12.19 6.20 -6.50
CA ASN A 41 -12.05 5.15 -7.53
C ASN A 41 -11.06 4.02 -7.19
N GLY A 42 -11.10 3.50 -5.97
CA GLY A 42 -10.23 2.39 -5.54
C GLY A 42 -8.85 2.83 -5.02
N GLU A 43 -8.56 4.13 -5.06
CA GLU A 43 -7.31 4.72 -4.59
C GLU A 43 -7.59 5.72 -3.46
N GLY A 44 -6.55 6.06 -2.70
CA GLY A 44 -6.65 7.14 -1.74
C GLY A 44 -5.63 7.04 -0.63
N GLU A 45 -5.90 7.76 0.45
CA GLU A 45 -4.95 7.95 1.54
C GLU A 45 -5.51 7.39 2.85
N VAL A 46 -4.64 6.73 3.60
CA VAL A 46 -4.89 6.28 4.96
C VAL A 46 -3.83 6.84 5.89
N LYS A 47 -4.21 7.08 7.13
CA LYS A 47 -3.31 7.42 8.20
C LYS A 47 -3.09 6.21 9.10
N VAL A 48 -1.84 5.76 9.19
CA VAL A 48 -1.40 4.61 10.00
C VAL A 48 -0.23 5.08 10.87
N ASP A 49 -0.36 4.90 12.19
CA ASP A 49 0.67 5.28 13.17
C ASP A 49 1.18 6.73 13.01
N GLY A 50 0.29 7.66 12.65
CA GLY A 50 0.62 9.06 12.44
C GLY A 50 1.21 9.41 11.07
N HIS A 51 1.45 8.42 10.21
CA HIS A 51 1.97 8.58 8.85
C HIS A 51 0.84 8.51 7.83
N VAL A 52 0.87 9.36 6.81
CA VAL A 52 -0.12 9.32 5.73
C VAL A 52 0.46 8.55 4.55
N TRP A 53 -0.20 7.46 4.19
CA TRP A 53 0.14 6.57 3.10
C TRP A 53 -0.91 6.62 2.01
N ARG A 54 -0.49 6.83 0.76
CA ARG A 54 -1.35 6.76 -0.40
C ARG A 54 -1.24 5.39 -1.07
N PHE A 55 -2.38 4.78 -1.36
CA PHE A 55 -2.51 3.57 -2.17
C PHE A 55 -3.12 3.92 -3.53
N PHE A 56 -2.56 3.35 -4.60
CA PHE A 56 -3.02 3.55 -5.98
C PHE A 56 -2.68 2.36 -6.86
N PHE A 57 -3.27 2.29 -8.06
CA PHE A 57 -2.93 1.25 -9.04
C PHE A 57 -2.01 1.82 -10.12
N GLY A 58 -0.84 1.20 -10.28
CA GLY A 58 0.07 1.43 -11.40
C GLY A 58 -0.17 0.41 -12.52
N GLN A 59 0.51 0.60 -13.66
CA GLN A 59 0.43 -0.34 -14.80
C GLN A 59 0.83 -1.78 -14.44
N GLU A 60 1.68 -1.95 -13.42
CA GLU A 60 2.27 -3.26 -13.07
C GLU A 60 1.93 -3.72 -11.65
N GLY A 61 1.05 -3.02 -10.91
CA GLY A 61 0.70 -3.45 -9.56
C GLY A 61 0.16 -2.35 -8.65
N VAL A 62 0.33 -2.55 -7.34
CA VAL A 62 -0.12 -1.61 -6.30
C VAL A 62 1.01 -0.66 -5.96
N GLY A 63 0.75 0.64 -6.09
CA GLY A 63 1.63 1.70 -5.63
C GLY A 63 1.32 2.09 -4.19
N VAL A 64 2.37 2.33 -3.41
CA VAL A 64 2.29 2.83 -2.04
C VAL A 64 3.21 4.04 -1.91
N GLU A 65 2.71 5.15 -1.40
CA GLU A 65 3.46 6.40 -1.28
C GLU A 65 3.38 6.98 0.13
N LEU A 66 4.52 7.31 0.71
CA LEU A 66 4.54 8.09 1.95
C LEU A 66 4.31 9.57 1.60
N MET A 67 3.13 10.08 1.95
CA MET A 67 2.70 11.45 1.66
C MET A 67 3.11 12.43 2.77
N SER A 68 3.08 11.97 4.02
CA SER A 68 3.40 12.80 5.19
C SER A 68 3.96 11.96 6.34
N GLY A 69 4.92 12.55 7.05
CA GLY A 69 5.66 11.92 8.15
C GLY A 69 7.04 11.43 7.75
N ILE A 70 7.79 10.90 8.72
CA ILE A 70 9.16 10.41 8.54
C ILE A 70 9.22 9.00 9.11
N VAL A 71 9.61 8.05 8.28
CA VAL A 71 9.84 6.65 8.66
C VAL A 71 11.28 6.28 8.37
N THR A 72 11.83 5.38 9.18
CA THR A 72 13.06 4.67 8.86
C THR A 72 12.83 3.71 7.69
N LEU A 73 13.91 3.31 7.02
CA LEU A 73 13.84 2.31 5.96
C LEU A 73 13.25 0.99 6.47
N THR A 74 13.61 0.57 7.69
CA THR A 74 13.12 -0.68 8.30
C THR A 74 11.62 -0.64 8.58
N GLU A 75 11.09 0.49 9.06
CA GLU A 75 9.64 0.66 9.27
C GLU A 75 8.87 0.62 7.95
N ALA A 76 9.35 1.34 6.92
CA ALA A 76 8.74 1.31 5.60
C ALA A 76 8.75 -0.12 5.01
N GLN A 77 9.89 -0.82 5.08
CA GLN A 77 10.02 -2.19 4.58
C GLN A 77 9.08 -3.15 5.32
N LYS A 78 8.99 -3.04 6.65
CA LYS A 78 8.08 -3.87 7.43
C LYS A 78 6.63 -3.62 7.02
N PHE A 79 6.20 -2.37 6.98
CA PHE A 79 4.82 -2.03 6.61
C PHE A 79 4.47 -2.55 5.20
N LEU A 80 5.34 -2.33 4.22
CA LEU A 80 5.13 -2.81 2.85
C LEU A 80 5.10 -4.34 2.75
N GLN A 81 5.90 -5.03 3.56
CA GLN A 81 5.89 -6.49 3.62
C GLN A 81 4.59 -7.00 4.24
N ASP A 82 4.08 -6.34 5.28
CA ASP A 82 2.80 -6.69 5.91
C ASP A 82 1.63 -6.42 4.94
N VAL A 83 1.63 -5.29 4.22
CA VAL A 83 0.67 -4.97 3.14
C VAL A 83 0.71 -6.03 2.05
N LYS A 84 1.89 -6.41 1.58
CA LYS A 84 2.05 -7.48 0.58
C LYS A 84 1.43 -8.79 1.08
N THR A 85 1.76 -9.20 2.31
CA THR A 85 1.21 -10.41 2.91
C THR A 85 -0.32 -10.32 3.07
N HIS A 86 -0.86 -9.16 3.40
CA HIS A 86 -2.31 -8.97 3.49
C HIS A 86 -3.02 -9.15 2.14
N ILE A 87 -2.47 -8.56 1.08
CA ILE A 87 -3.09 -8.55 -0.25
C ILE A 87 -2.94 -9.91 -0.96
N TRP A 88 -1.76 -10.52 -0.90
CA TRP A 88 -1.44 -11.73 -1.66
C TRP A 88 -1.25 -12.99 -0.78
N GLY A 89 -1.19 -12.86 0.54
CA GLY A 89 -0.87 -13.98 1.44
C GLY A 89 0.61 -14.37 1.42
N ASP A 90 0.99 -15.23 2.37
CA ASP A 90 2.41 -15.62 2.58
C ASP A 90 2.99 -16.54 1.50
N THR A 91 2.14 -17.16 0.68
CA THR A 91 2.56 -18.15 -0.32
C THR A 91 2.91 -17.52 -1.67
N HIS A 92 2.53 -16.27 -1.93
CA HIS A 92 2.80 -15.55 -3.19
C HIS A 92 4.15 -14.81 -3.13
N GLN A 93 5.24 -15.59 -3.21
CA GLN A 93 6.60 -15.06 -3.14
C GLN A 93 7.03 -14.23 -4.37
N GLN A 94 6.22 -14.21 -5.43
CA GLN A 94 6.58 -13.54 -6.69
C GLN A 94 6.31 -12.04 -6.70
N VAL A 95 5.59 -11.52 -5.70
CA VAL A 95 5.39 -10.09 -5.49
C VAL A 95 6.68 -9.47 -4.97
N GLN A 96 7.19 -8.47 -5.67
CA GLN A 96 8.40 -7.74 -5.31
C GLN A 96 8.08 -6.35 -4.81
N VAL A 97 8.88 -5.91 -3.84
CA VAL A 97 8.84 -4.54 -3.31
C VAL A 97 9.94 -3.74 -4.02
N PHE A 98 9.54 -2.70 -4.74
CA PHE A 98 10.43 -1.76 -5.39
C PHE A 98 10.43 -0.45 -4.63
N LEU A 99 11.61 0.14 -4.46
CA LEU A 99 11.79 1.46 -3.91
C LEU A 99 12.21 2.41 -5.04
N SER A 100 11.47 3.50 -5.23
CA SER A 100 11.85 4.55 -6.17
C SER A 100 11.88 5.92 -5.50
N GLY A 101 12.95 6.65 -5.81
CA GLY A 101 13.01 8.09 -5.56
C GLY A 101 12.10 8.80 -6.55
N VAL A 102 11.49 9.89 -6.12
CA VAL A 102 10.88 10.85 -7.04
C VAL A 102 11.89 11.92 -7.35
N THR A 103 12.15 12.15 -8.63
CA THR A 103 12.61 13.46 -9.07
C THR A 103 11.43 14.40 -8.91
N VAL A 104 11.62 15.49 -8.17
CA VAL A 104 10.73 16.65 -8.28
C VAL A 104 10.90 17.20 -9.68
N ASP A 105 9.81 17.19 -10.46
CA ASP A 105 9.74 17.94 -11.72
C ASP A 105 9.80 19.45 -11.44
#